data_AF-A0A2V6E8M5-F1
#
_entry.id   AF-A0A2V6E8M5-F1
#
_cell.length_a   1.000
_cell.length_b   1.000
_cell.length_c   1.000
_cell.angle_alpha   90.00
_cell.angle_beta   90.00
_cell.angle_gamma   90.00
#
_symmetry.space_group_name_H-M   'P 1'
#
loop_
_entity.id
_entity.type
_entity.pdbx_description
1 polymer ?
#
loop_
_entity_poly.entity_id
_entity_poly.type
_entity_poly.pdbx_seq_one_letter_code
_entity_poly.pdbx_strand_id
1 'polypeptide(L)'
;MGVSATPNDCFHLTIKIVREIHNEAVKNFGGLRGIRDEALLASAVFAPQSSFGGKSPYVDLIDIAAAYLFYLCHNHSFLDGNKRTAMAAAIVFLRLNGFDRAADCEKWDRTHPRCGVEQN
;
A
#
# COMPACT_ATOMS: atom_id res chain seq x y z
N MET A 1 23.00 -1.98 8.86
CA MET A 1 22.35 -3.08 9.62
C MET A 1 21.01 -3.35 8.95
N GLY A 2 20.99 -4.29 7.99
CA GLY A 2 19.80 -4.62 7.23
C GLY A 2 18.99 -5.68 7.97
N VAL A 3 17.95 -5.25 8.68
CA VAL A 3 16.89 -6.17 9.09
C VAL A 3 16.11 -6.53 7.83
N SER A 4 16.40 -7.69 7.25
CA SER A 4 15.57 -8.24 6.18
C SER A 4 14.26 -8.66 6.83
N ALA A 5 13.26 -7.78 6.80
CA ALA A 5 11.93 -8.08 7.32
C ALA A 5 11.45 -9.40 6.70
N THR A 6 10.85 -10.26 7.52
CA THR A 6 10.36 -11.57 7.08
C THR A 6 8.84 -11.57 7.12
N PRO A 7 8.12 -12.41 6.35
CA PRO A 7 6.67 -12.45 6.38
C PRO A 7 6.06 -12.69 7.78
N ASN A 8 6.82 -13.30 8.69
CA ASN A 8 6.42 -13.56 10.08
C ASN A 8 6.82 -12.46 11.06
N ASP A 9 7.74 -11.57 10.66
CA ASP A 9 8.22 -10.45 11.47
C ASP A 9 8.36 -9.22 10.56
N CYS A 10 7.22 -8.58 10.29
CA CYS A 10 7.12 -7.41 9.43
C CYS A 10 6.26 -6.31 10.06
N PHE A 11 6.50 -5.08 9.66
CA PHE A 11 5.73 -3.93 10.11
C PHE A 11 4.39 -3.88 9.37
N HIS A 12 3.32 -4.25 10.07
CA HIS A 12 1.96 -4.16 9.54
C HIS A 12 1.34 -2.78 9.70
N LEU A 13 0.42 -2.45 8.79
CA LEU A 13 -0.31 -1.18 8.83
C LEU A 13 -1.43 -1.25 9.88
N THR A 14 -1.59 -0.19 10.66
CA THR A 14 -2.74 -0.05 11.55
C THR A 14 -3.89 0.64 10.82
N ILE A 15 -5.13 0.44 11.31
CA ILE A 15 -6.32 1.13 10.78
C ILE A 15 -6.10 2.65 10.77
N LYS A 16 -5.47 3.20 11.81
CA LYS A 16 -5.14 4.63 11.88
C LYS A 16 -4.23 5.08 10.74
N ILE A 17 -3.17 4.32 10.44
CA ILE A 17 -2.27 4.63 9.33
C ILE A 17 -3.02 4.59 8.00
N VAL A 18 -3.86 3.58 7.77
CA VAL A 18 -4.66 3.49 6.53
C VAL A 18 -5.64 4.66 6.38
N ARG A 19 -6.23 5.13 7.49
CA ARG A 19 -7.08 6.33 7.50
C ARG A 19 -6.30 7.60 7.17
N GLU A 20 -5.08 7.75 7.68
CA GLU A 20 -4.22 8.88 7.32
C GLU A 20 -3.82 8.84 5.85
N ILE A 21 -3.50 7.66 5.32
CA ILE A 21 -3.21 7.47 3.90
C ILE A 21 -4.42 7.87 3.03
N HIS A 22 -5.64 7.48 3.42
CA HIS A 22 -6.86 7.91 2.73
C HIS A 22 -7.03 9.43 2.79
N ASN A 23 -6.87 10.03 3.97
CA ASN A 23 -6.97 11.47 4.16
C ASN A 23 -6.00 12.24 3.25
N GLU A 24 -4.75 11.81 3.19
CA GLU A 24 -3.74 12.42 2.31
C GLU A 24 -4.04 12.19 0.83
N ALA A 25 -4.51 10.99 0.45
CA ALA A 25 -4.92 10.71 -0.93
C ALA A 25 -6.09 11.60 -1.38
N VAL A 26 -7.10 11.80 -0.54
CA VAL A 26 -8.24 12.66 -0.87
C VAL A 26 -7.84 14.15 -0.86
N LYS A 27 -6.96 14.58 0.05
CA LYS A 27 -6.43 15.96 0.04
C LYS A 27 -5.69 16.28 -1.25
N ASN A 28 -4.83 15.37 -1.72
CA ASN A 28 -3.95 15.63 -2.87
C ASN A 28 -4.64 15.45 -4.23
N PHE A 29 -5.63 14.55 -4.32
CA PHE A 29 -6.26 14.18 -5.60
C PHE A 29 -7.77 14.47 -5.66
N GLY A 30 -8.36 15.01 -4.59
CA GLY A 30 -9.81 15.21 -4.47
C GLY A 30 -10.61 13.92 -4.25
N GLY A 31 -11.88 14.06 -3.89
CA GLY A 31 -12.81 12.95 -3.64
C GLY A 31 -13.64 13.15 -2.37
N LEU A 32 -14.55 12.21 -2.12
CA LEU A 32 -15.37 12.21 -0.91
C LEU A 32 -14.56 11.71 0.29
N ARG A 33 -14.55 12.51 1.36
CA ARG A 33 -13.98 12.12 2.65
C ARG A 33 -15.00 11.30 3.42
N GLY A 34 -14.54 10.27 4.10
CA GLY A 34 -15.37 9.47 4.99
C GLY A 34 -15.20 7.97 4.80
N ILE A 35 -15.43 7.26 5.91
CA ILE A 35 -15.44 5.81 5.97
C ILE A 35 -16.89 5.38 5.74
N ARG A 36 -17.09 4.43 4.83
CA ARG A 36 -18.40 3.83 4.58
C ARG A 36 -18.76 2.88 5.72
N ASP A 37 -17.82 2.03 6.11
CA ASP A 37 -18.01 1.01 7.12
C ASP A 37 -16.66 0.70 7.81
N GLU A 38 -16.60 0.94 9.12
CA GLU A 38 -15.40 0.70 9.95
C GLU A 38 -15.10 -0.80 10.09
N ALA A 39 -16.11 -1.68 10.06
CA ALA A 39 -15.91 -3.12 10.13
C ALA A 39 -15.28 -3.66 8.84
N LEU A 40 -15.70 -3.13 7.68
CA LEU A 40 -15.08 -3.47 6.39
C LEU A 40 -13.63 -2.98 6.31
N LEU A 41 -13.35 -1.81 6.87
CA LEU A 41 -11.98 -1.28 6.96
C LEU A 41 -11.11 -2.15 7.87
N ALA A 42 -11.59 -2.47 9.07
CA ALA A 42 -10.89 -3.33 10.01
C ALA A 42 -10.61 -4.71 9.38
N SER A 43 -11.62 -5.32 8.77
CA SER A 43 -11.47 -6.60 8.06
C SER A 43 -10.38 -6.53 6.97
N ALA A 44 -10.38 -5.48 6.16
CA ALA A 44 -9.38 -5.33 5.09
C ALA A 44 -7.95 -5.17 5.62
N VAL A 45 -7.78 -4.52 6.78
CA VAL A 45 -6.47 -4.31 7.41
C VAL A 45 -5.97 -5.56 8.13
N PHE A 46 -6.85 -6.29 8.80
CA PHE A 46 -6.48 -7.50 9.54
C PHE A 46 -6.33 -8.74 8.67
N ALA A 47 -7.01 -8.82 7.52
CA ALA A 47 -6.88 -9.95 6.60
C ALA A 47 -5.42 -10.29 6.21
N PRO A 48 -4.58 -9.32 5.77
CA PRO A 48 -3.17 -9.58 5.47
C PRO A 48 -2.28 -9.83 6.70
N GLN A 49 -2.79 -9.59 7.92
CA GLN A 49 -2.11 -9.86 9.20
C GLN A 49 -2.50 -11.23 9.76
N SER A 50 -3.53 -11.85 9.20
CA SER A 50 -4.01 -13.14 9.66
C SER A 50 -2.95 -14.21 9.44
N SER A 51 -2.72 -15.02 10.47
CA SER A 51 -1.74 -16.10 10.46
C SER A 51 -2.43 -17.43 10.73
N PHE A 52 -2.07 -18.47 9.99
CA PHE A 52 -2.62 -19.82 10.19
C PHE A 52 -1.56 -20.71 10.83
N GLY A 53 -1.86 -21.28 12.00
CA GLY A 53 -0.88 -22.09 12.75
C GLY A 53 0.37 -21.32 13.19
N GLY A 54 0.25 -20.00 13.42
CA GLY A 54 1.35 -19.13 13.82
C GLY A 54 2.32 -18.76 12.70
N LYS A 55 1.99 -19.07 11.45
CA LYS A 55 2.77 -18.68 10.26
C LYS A 55 1.93 -17.80 9.35
N SER A 56 2.58 -16.81 8.75
CA SER A 56 1.99 -16.03 7.67
C SER A 56 1.69 -16.97 6.49
N PRO A 57 0.50 -16.87 5.86
CA PRO A 57 0.19 -17.64 4.66
C PRO A 57 0.95 -17.12 3.42
N TYR A 58 1.63 -15.98 3.55
CA TYR A 58 2.34 -15.30 2.49
C TYR A 58 3.81 -15.70 2.45
N VAL A 59 4.34 -15.91 1.24
CA VAL A 59 5.73 -16.37 1.04
C VAL A 59 6.70 -15.20 1.18
N ASP A 60 6.33 -14.04 0.64
CA ASP A 60 7.16 -12.83 0.65
C ASP A 60 6.37 -11.59 1.11
N LEU A 61 7.11 -10.53 1.47
CA LEU A 61 6.53 -9.23 1.83
C LEU A 61 5.74 -8.60 0.67
N ILE A 62 6.11 -8.92 -0.57
CA ILE A 62 5.40 -8.47 -1.76
C ILE A 62 3.98 -9.07 -1.80
N ASP A 63 3.80 -10.32 -1.37
CA ASP A 63 2.48 -10.96 -1.31
C ASP A 63 1.60 -10.31 -0.24
N ILE A 64 2.19 -9.96 0.91
CA ILE A 64 1.49 -9.22 1.98
C ILE A 64 1.06 -7.84 1.46
N ALA A 65 1.93 -7.14 0.74
CA ALA A 65 1.60 -5.85 0.12
C ALA A 65 0.48 -5.98 -0.91
N ALA A 66 0.53 -7.03 -1.75
CA ALA A 66 -0.51 -7.34 -2.72
C ALA A 66 -1.85 -7.68 -2.03
N ALA A 67 -1.82 -8.36 -0.89
CA ALA A 67 -2.99 -8.61 -0.08
C ALA A 67 -3.60 -7.31 0.48
N TYR A 68 -2.78 -6.40 1.03
CA TYR A 68 -3.27 -5.06 1.43
C TYR A 68 -3.95 -4.33 0.28
N LEU A 69 -3.32 -4.34 -0.91
CA LEU A 69 -3.89 -3.74 -2.12
C LEU A 69 -5.24 -4.37 -2.47
N PHE A 70 -5.32 -5.71 -2.49
CA PHE A 70 -6.53 -6.44 -2.86
C PHE A 70 -7.68 -6.17 -1.90
N TYR A 71 -7.48 -6.38 -0.60
CA TYR A 71 -8.55 -6.26 0.40
C TYR A 71 -9.05 -4.82 0.54
N LEU A 72 -8.17 -3.81 0.54
CA LEU A 72 -8.59 -2.40 0.62
C LEU A 72 -9.30 -1.94 -0.64
N CYS A 73 -8.93 -2.48 -1.81
CA CYS A 73 -9.61 -2.19 -3.06
C CYS A 73 -10.99 -2.86 -3.13
N HIS A 74 -11.08 -4.12 -2.70
CA HIS A 74 -12.27 -4.96 -2.81
C HIS A 74 -13.34 -4.65 -1.76
N ASN A 75 -12.96 -4.38 -0.51
CA ASN A 75 -13.94 -4.18 0.57
C ASN A 75 -14.69 -2.84 0.49
N HIS A 76 -14.26 -1.91 -0.37
CA HIS A 76 -14.91 -0.60 -0.55
C HIS A 76 -15.22 0.12 0.79
N SER A 77 -14.26 0.12 1.69
CA SER A 77 -14.39 0.62 3.06
C SER A 77 -14.52 2.15 3.15
N PHE A 78 -14.13 2.87 2.11
CA PHE A 78 -14.27 4.33 2.01
C PHE A 78 -15.35 4.74 1.01
N LEU A 79 -15.91 5.93 1.20
CA LEU A 79 -16.91 6.51 0.28
C LEU A 79 -16.32 6.74 -1.12
N ASP A 80 -15.06 7.16 -1.19
CA ASP A 80 -14.29 7.31 -2.43
C ASP A 80 -12.79 7.10 -2.14
N GLY A 81 -11.99 6.89 -3.17
CA GLY A 81 -10.54 6.80 -3.05
C GLY A 81 -10.01 5.42 -2.65
N ASN A 82 -10.87 4.39 -2.66
CA ASN A 82 -10.49 3.02 -2.28
C ASN A 82 -9.26 2.51 -3.05
N LYS A 83 -9.26 2.61 -4.38
CA LYS A 83 -8.12 2.16 -5.23
C LYS A 83 -6.83 2.93 -4.93
N ARG A 84 -6.93 4.25 -4.75
CA ARG A 84 -5.80 5.15 -4.45
C ARG A 84 -5.20 4.84 -3.09
N THR A 85 -6.07 4.67 -2.09
CA THR A 85 -5.69 4.31 -0.72
C THR A 85 -5.07 2.92 -0.66
N ALA A 86 -5.63 1.95 -1.37
CA ALA A 86 -5.10 0.60 -1.43
C ALA A 86 -3.69 0.57 -2.05
N MET A 87 -3.48 1.29 -3.15
CA MET A 87 -2.16 1.42 -3.77
C MET A 87 -1.16 2.13 -2.86
N ALA A 88 -1.55 3.25 -2.26
CA ALA A 88 -0.70 3.97 -1.33
C ALA A 88 -0.36 3.12 -0.09
N ALA A 89 -1.31 2.37 0.46
CA ALA A 89 -1.11 1.46 1.58
C ALA A 89 -0.08 0.37 1.24
N ALA A 90 -0.21 -0.30 0.09
CA ALA A 90 0.77 -1.30 -0.34
C ALA A 90 2.18 -0.71 -0.49
N ILE A 91 2.31 0.50 -1.06
CA ILE A 91 3.60 1.19 -1.20
C ILE A 91 4.18 1.56 0.17
N VAL A 92 3.36 2.10 1.08
CA VAL A 92 3.80 2.46 2.43
C VAL A 92 4.25 1.21 3.20
N PHE A 93 3.51 0.11 3.10
CA PHE A 93 3.89 -1.16 3.72
C PHE A 93 5.27 -1.62 3.22
N LEU A 94 5.49 -1.64 1.91
CA LEU A 94 6.77 -2.02 1.31
C LEU A 94 7.91 -1.12 1.81
N ARG A 95 7.71 0.19 1.82
CA ARG A 95 8.71 1.16 2.31
C ARG A 95 9.04 0.97 3.79
N LEU A 96 8.04 0.74 4.64
CA LEU A 96 8.24 0.46 6.06
C LEU A 96 9.05 -0.81 6.31
N ASN A 97 9.01 -1.75 5.37
CA ASN A 97 9.75 -3.02 5.43
C ASN A 97 11.04 -3.00 4.59
N GLY A 98 11.55 -1.82 4.24
CA GLY A 98 12.86 -1.66 3.60
C GLY A 98 12.88 -1.83 2.08
N PHE A 99 11.72 -1.93 1.42
CA PHE A 99 11.64 -1.87 -0.04
C PHE A 99 11.57 -0.41 -0.48
N ASP A 100 12.72 0.13 -0.88
CA ASP A 100 12.74 1.39 -1.60
C ASP A 100 12.26 1.19 -3.04
N ARG A 101 11.43 2.12 -3.51
CA ARG A 101 11.04 2.17 -4.92
C ARG A 101 12.30 2.53 -5.71
N ALA A 102 12.79 1.62 -6.54
CA ALA A 102 13.66 2.04 -7.64
C ALA A 102 12.88 3.07 -8.47
N ALA A 103 13.46 4.22 -8.72
CA ALA A 103 12.83 5.23 -9.56
C ALA A 103 12.71 4.67 -10.98
N ASP A 104 11.48 4.63 -11.52
CA ASP A 104 11.22 4.09 -12.86
C ASP A 104 11.85 4.97 -13.97
N CYS A 105 12.20 6.22 -13.67
CA CYS A 105 12.68 7.21 -14.65
C CYS A 105 14.02 6.83 -15.29
N GLU A 106 15.00 6.30 -14.54
CA GLU A 106 16.33 6.05 -15.12
C GLU A 106 16.34 4.89 -16.12
N LYS A 107 15.47 3.89 -15.94
CA LYS A 107 15.34 2.75 -16.87
C LYS A 107 14.44 3.07 -18.07
N TRP A 108 13.42 3.91 -17.87
CA TRP A 108 12.51 4.33 -18.95
C TRP A 108 13.19 5.26 -19.95
N ASP A 109 13.93 6.28 -19.48
CA ASP A 109 14.62 7.24 -20.36
C ASP A 109 15.69 6.58 -21.22
N ARG A 110 16.39 5.57 -20.68
CA ARG A 110 17.40 4.80 -21.44
C ARG A 110 16.80 3.97 -22.57
N THR A 111 15.54 3.55 -22.45
CA THR A 111 14.86 2.74 -23.48
C THR A 111 13.98 3.57 -24.41
N HIS A 112 13.56 4.77 -23.99
CA HIS A 112 12.68 5.67 -24.73
C HIS A 112 13.14 7.14 -24.63
N PRO A 113 14.21 7.54 -25.34
CA PRO A 113 14.82 8.88 -25.25
C PRO A 113 13.96 10.04 -25.80
N ARG A 114 12.67 9.83 -26.09
CA ARG A 114 11.79 10.87 -26.64
C ARG A 114 10.98 11.64 -25.61
N CYS A 115 11.09 11.34 -24.32
CA CYS A 115 10.48 12.14 -23.26
C CYS A 115 11.46 13.20 -22.75
N GLY A 116 11.92 14.08 -23.66
CA GLY A 116 12.63 15.28 -23.26
C GLY A 116 11.66 16.25 -22.59
N VAL A 117 11.69 16.31 -21.26
CA VAL A 117 11.16 17.48 -20.55
C VAL A 117 12.21 18.57 -20.72
N GLU A 118 11.91 19.54 -21.57
CA GLU A 118 12.63 20.80 -21.72
C GLU A 118 12.79 21.44 -20.33
N GLN A 119 14.00 21.40 -19.79
CA GLN A 119 14.34 22.13 -18.57
C GLN A 119 14.57 23.59 -18.98
N ASN A 120 13.62 24.46 -18.60
CA ASN A 120 13.77 25.92 -18.63
C ASN A 120 14.54 26.41 -17.40
#